data_AF-G7H4C1-F1
#
_entry.id   AF-G7H4C1-F1
#
_cell.length_a   1.000
_cell.length_b   1.000
_cell.length_c   1.000
_cell.angle_alpha   90.00
_cell.angle_beta   90.00
_cell.angle_gamma   90.00
#
_symmetry.space_group_name_H-M   'P 1'
#
loop_
_entity.id
_entity.type
_entity.pdbx_description
1 polymer ?
#
loop_
_entity_poly.entity_id
_entity_poly.type
_entity_poly.pdbx_seq_one_letter_code
_entity_poly.pdbx_strand_id
1 'polypeptide(L)'
;MPVSAADAARPSRRPRRRFRTVLAFCAAAALAAATVSGCADFSKQDNDRNAGPFSKNNESFEIKRPPRTPPPPPPGLPSPPPGPCVDPDPNVITTCLDSTAAVTPADASGSFTVVAERTTGKIIRAQRFSEHKVLMTIPGVDASGDGGLIDFAQSPTYNQDKLWYAYVTTPTDNRIVRIAHGDVPKPILTGIPKGRTGNLGSMFFRSTGELIVATGDAGNPAAANDPNSLAGKVLLVTEFSSGRNPRPKILASGVGSNPALCPSNSTIFVADGTANADRLSQVSGRSLRTVWSWPDKPGLGGCAVVEDMIAVSTQRTQRIETLRAPTPEKPSIDKPTVVLEKQYGAIGRMRPVGNGLIQFATVNKQYGSKVVTQDERVVRFLVPGGAGGGEDRM
;
A
#
# COMPACT_ATOMS: atom_id res chain seq x y z
N MET A 1 -45.51 -48.11 28.62
CA MET A 1 -45.91 -48.67 29.93
C MET A 1 -45.53 -50.15 29.94
N PRO A 2 -45.12 -50.78 31.07
CA PRO A 2 -45.20 -50.30 32.46
C PRO A 2 -43.92 -50.49 33.33
N VAL A 3 -43.82 -49.68 34.42
CA VAL A 3 -43.53 -50.04 35.84
C VAL A 3 -42.12 -50.63 36.18
N SER A 4 -41.40 -50.33 37.28
CA SER A 4 -41.66 -49.71 38.59
C SER A 4 -40.35 -49.20 39.22
N ALA A 5 -40.49 -48.39 40.27
CA ALA A 5 -39.47 -47.88 41.18
C ALA A 5 -39.24 -48.79 42.42
N ALA A 6 -38.30 -48.32 43.27
CA ALA A 6 -38.02 -48.68 44.68
C ALA A 6 -37.07 -49.89 44.89
N ASP A 7 -36.15 -49.94 45.87
CA ASP A 7 -36.05 -49.18 47.11
C ASP A 7 -34.64 -49.24 47.75
N ALA A 8 -34.48 -48.40 48.76
CA ALA A 8 -33.40 -48.13 49.71
C ALA A 8 -32.49 -49.27 50.25
N ALA A 9 -31.23 -48.92 50.59
CA ALA A 9 -30.68 -49.07 51.94
C ALA A 9 -29.27 -48.42 52.14
N ARG A 10 -29.21 -47.38 52.98
CA ARG A 10 -28.09 -46.98 53.86
C ARG A 10 -28.45 -47.53 55.26
N PRO A 11 -27.53 -47.77 56.24
CA PRO A 11 -26.62 -46.79 56.86
C PRO A 11 -25.27 -47.42 57.32
N SER A 12 -24.23 -46.77 57.89
CA SER A 12 -24.09 -46.04 59.16
C SER A 12 -22.69 -45.36 59.20
N ARG A 13 -22.52 -44.05 59.49
CA ARG A 13 -22.34 -43.41 60.82
C ARG A 13 -21.31 -44.16 61.68
N ARG A 14 -20.26 -43.58 62.31
CA ARG A 14 -19.90 -42.26 62.90
C ARG A 14 -18.42 -42.42 63.41
N PRO A 15 -17.71 -41.48 64.11
CA PRO A 15 -18.19 -40.27 64.78
C PRO A 15 -17.38 -38.98 64.56
N ARG A 16 -18.02 -37.90 65.01
CA ARG A 16 -17.52 -36.55 65.27
C ARG A 16 -16.55 -36.54 66.46
N ARG A 17 -15.60 -35.60 66.47
CA ARG A 17 -15.36 -34.77 67.67
C ARG A 17 -15.05 -33.33 67.30
N ARG A 18 -15.77 -32.44 67.98
CA ARG A 18 -15.66 -30.97 67.99
C ARG A 18 -14.72 -30.56 69.13
N PHE A 19 -13.90 -29.54 68.89
CA PHE A 19 -13.46 -28.51 69.85
C PHE A 19 -13.21 -27.27 68.97
N ARG A 20 -14.08 -26.26 68.87
CA ARG A 20 -14.46 -25.19 69.82
C ARG A 20 -13.27 -24.43 70.45
N THR A 21 -12.93 -23.35 69.75
CA THR A 21 -12.87 -21.94 70.23
C THR A 21 -11.61 -21.44 70.94
N VAL A 22 -11.25 -20.21 70.55
CA VAL A 22 -10.43 -19.18 71.22
C VAL A 22 -8.92 -19.27 70.99
N LEU A 23 -8.41 -18.47 70.05
CA LEU A 23 -7.55 -17.33 70.39
C LEU A 23 -7.52 -16.34 69.21
N ALA A 24 -8.35 -15.32 69.31
CA ALA A 24 -8.10 -14.04 68.65
C ALA A 24 -6.87 -13.44 69.32
N PHE A 25 -5.80 -13.19 68.56
CA PHE A 25 -4.75 -12.19 68.80
C PHE A 25 -3.58 -12.49 67.84
N CYS A 26 -3.76 -12.24 66.53
CA CYS A 26 -2.67 -12.07 65.56
C CYS A 26 -3.15 -11.40 64.24
N ALA A 27 -4.22 -10.60 64.29
CA ALA A 27 -4.72 -9.84 63.13
C ALA A 27 -4.51 -8.31 63.29
N ALA A 28 -3.58 -7.89 64.16
CA ALA A 28 -3.31 -6.48 64.44
C ALA A 28 -1.82 -6.07 64.28
N ALA A 29 -0.96 -6.94 63.72
CA ALA A 29 0.46 -6.63 63.52
C ALA A 29 0.96 -6.83 62.08
N ALA A 30 0.07 -7.10 61.11
CA ALA A 30 0.43 -7.17 59.68
C ALA A 30 -0.27 -6.09 58.83
N LEU A 31 -1.01 -5.16 59.46
CA LEU A 31 -1.71 -4.05 58.81
C LEU A 31 -1.16 -2.66 59.20
N ALA A 32 -0.01 -2.59 59.87
CA ALA A 32 0.60 -1.34 60.35
C ALA A 32 2.11 -1.20 60.02
N ALA A 33 2.61 -1.92 59.01
CA ALA A 33 4.02 -1.85 58.59
C ALA A 33 4.20 -1.79 57.05
N ALA A 34 3.28 -1.14 56.35
CA ALA A 34 3.41 -0.87 54.91
C ALA A 34 3.06 0.59 54.56
N THR A 35 3.21 1.50 55.51
CA THR A 35 3.02 2.95 55.31
C THR A 35 4.21 3.68 55.92
N VAL A 36 5.38 3.66 55.27
CA VAL A 36 6.39 4.74 55.15
C VAL A 36 7.60 4.13 54.40
N SER A 37 7.56 4.07 53.06
CA SER A 37 8.78 4.18 52.22
C SER A 37 8.38 4.50 50.78
N GLY A 38 7.69 5.62 50.63
CA GLY A 38 7.30 6.18 49.33
C GLY A 38 7.80 7.60 49.17
N CYS A 39 9.03 7.89 49.61
CA CYS A 39 9.71 9.10 49.17
C CYS A 39 10.14 8.84 47.72
N ALA A 40 9.31 9.21 46.76
CA ALA A 40 9.78 9.36 45.39
C ALA A 40 10.83 10.48 45.39
N ASP A 41 12.01 10.17 44.88
CA ASP A 41 13.11 11.11 44.73
C ASP A 41 12.84 11.98 43.50
N PHE A 42 12.28 13.17 43.72
CA PHE A 42 11.98 14.16 42.69
C PHE A 42 13.16 15.13 42.43
N SER A 43 14.32 14.91 43.06
CA SER A 43 15.49 15.75 42.88
C SER A 43 15.93 15.86 41.41
N LYS A 44 15.67 14.82 40.61
CA LYS A 44 15.91 14.82 39.16
C LYS A 44 14.97 15.76 38.40
N GLN A 45 13.71 15.83 38.80
CA GLN A 45 12.69 16.66 38.16
C GLN A 45 12.82 18.15 38.56
N ASP A 46 13.29 18.43 39.78
CA ASP A 46 13.67 19.77 40.20
C ASP A 46 15.00 20.24 39.57
N ASN A 47 15.96 19.33 39.30
CA ASN A 47 17.16 19.63 38.53
C ASN A 47 16.84 19.96 37.06
N ASP A 48 15.88 19.26 36.44
CA ASP A 48 15.41 19.55 35.08
C ASP A 48 14.64 20.87 34.99
N ARG A 49 13.96 21.29 36.07
CA ARG A 49 13.29 22.60 36.16
C ARG A 49 14.27 23.76 36.38
N ASN A 50 15.45 23.48 36.94
CA ASN A 50 16.54 24.45 37.16
C ASN A 50 17.61 24.43 36.06
N ALA A 51 17.51 23.52 35.08
CA ALA A 51 18.27 23.63 33.85
C ALA A 51 17.82 24.92 33.16
N GLY A 52 18.72 25.89 33.06
CA GLY A 52 18.43 27.23 32.54
C GLY A 52 17.77 27.24 31.15
N PRO A 53 17.45 28.43 30.61
CA PRO A 53 16.76 28.53 29.33
C PRO A 53 17.45 27.66 28.27
N PHE A 54 16.66 26.86 27.56
CA PHE A 54 17.12 25.97 26.48
C PHE A 54 18.27 26.62 25.73
N SER A 55 19.41 25.91 25.62
CA SER A 55 20.48 26.36 24.74
C SER A 55 19.85 26.62 23.38
N LYS A 56 20.14 27.79 22.79
CA LYS A 56 19.78 28.03 21.40
C LYS A 56 20.50 26.95 20.61
N ASN A 57 19.77 25.93 20.16
CA ASN A 57 20.26 24.96 19.18
C ASN A 57 20.54 25.74 17.89
N ASN A 58 21.73 26.33 17.83
CA ASN A 58 22.31 26.90 16.62
C ASN A 58 23.02 25.81 15.81
N GLU A 59 22.94 24.56 16.23
CA GLU A 59 23.21 23.42 15.36
C GLU A 59 22.03 23.30 14.39
N SER A 60 22.20 23.98 13.26
CA SER A 60 21.57 23.57 12.04
C SER A 60 21.94 22.09 11.85
N PHE A 61 20.99 21.20 12.11
CA PHE A 61 21.02 19.88 11.50
C PHE A 61 20.91 20.15 10.00
N GLU A 62 22.04 20.35 9.34
CA GLU A 62 22.13 20.09 7.91
C GLU A 62 21.68 18.65 7.75
N ILE A 63 20.41 18.50 7.39
CA ILE A 63 19.93 17.27 6.80
C ILE A 63 20.82 17.09 5.58
N LYS A 64 21.87 16.27 5.70
CA LYS A 64 22.67 15.81 4.57
C LYS A 64 21.67 15.26 3.58
N ARG A 65 21.36 16.05 2.54
CA ARG A 65 20.57 15.57 1.42
C ARG A 65 21.28 14.31 0.94
N PRO A 66 20.60 13.14 0.88
CA PRO A 66 21.22 11.97 0.30
C PRO A 66 21.78 12.36 -1.07
N PRO A 67 23.00 11.92 -1.42
CA PRO A 67 23.63 12.30 -2.67
C PRO A 67 22.69 12.02 -3.84
N ARG A 68 22.45 13.04 -4.67
CA ARG A 68 21.69 12.96 -5.93
C ARG A 68 22.48 12.23 -7.01
N THR A 69 23.10 11.09 -6.71
CA THR A 69 23.62 10.24 -7.78
C THR A 69 22.45 9.43 -8.29
N PRO A 70 21.96 9.67 -9.53
CA PRO A 70 21.00 8.79 -10.16
C PRO A 70 21.56 7.36 -10.14
N PRO A 71 20.70 6.32 -10.16
CA PRO A 71 21.19 4.97 -10.35
C PRO A 71 22.17 4.93 -11.53
N PRO A 72 23.29 4.20 -11.41
CA PRO A 72 24.18 4.01 -12.54
C PRO A 72 23.37 3.46 -13.71
N PRO A 73 23.47 4.04 -14.91
CA PRO A 73 22.73 3.55 -16.07
C PRO A 73 23.07 2.07 -16.31
N PRO A 74 22.13 1.29 -16.88
CA PRO A 74 22.46 -0.09 -17.24
C PRO A 74 23.69 -0.10 -18.16
N PRO A 75 24.63 -1.05 -18.00
CA PRO A 75 25.83 -1.13 -18.82
C PRO A 75 25.47 -1.29 -20.31
N GLY A 76 26.24 -0.64 -21.19
CA GLY A 76 26.12 -0.86 -22.64
C GLY A 76 24.88 -0.26 -23.30
N LEU A 77 24.28 0.79 -22.72
CA LEU A 77 23.17 1.48 -23.38
C LEU A 77 23.60 2.11 -24.72
N PRO A 78 22.81 1.95 -25.80
CA PRO A 78 23.06 2.65 -27.05
C PRO A 78 22.83 4.15 -26.88
N SER A 79 23.55 4.95 -27.68
CA SER A 79 23.33 6.40 -27.76
C SER A 79 21.87 6.70 -28.16
N PRO A 80 21.23 7.75 -27.59
CA PRO A 80 19.87 8.12 -27.95
C PRO A 80 19.75 8.48 -29.44
N PRO A 81 18.82 7.88 -30.21
CA PRO A 81 18.55 8.31 -31.56
C PRO A 81 17.87 9.70 -31.56
N PRO A 82 17.86 10.43 -32.68
CA PRO A 82 17.04 11.63 -32.79
C PRO A 82 15.55 11.26 -32.84
N GLY A 83 14.69 12.08 -32.23
CA GLY A 83 13.24 11.92 -32.38
C GLY A 83 12.43 12.61 -31.28
N PRO A 84 11.14 12.90 -31.53
CA PRO A 84 10.26 13.59 -30.57
C PRO A 84 9.92 12.72 -29.34
N CYS A 85 9.98 11.40 -29.50
CA CYS A 85 9.74 10.40 -28.46
C CYS A 85 11.05 9.82 -27.91
N VAL A 86 12.11 10.61 -27.90
CA VAL A 86 13.40 10.20 -27.33
C VAL A 86 13.64 11.06 -26.11
N ASP A 87 13.81 10.41 -24.96
CA ASP A 87 14.30 11.05 -23.75
C ASP A 87 15.79 10.72 -23.55
N PRO A 88 16.68 11.72 -23.48
CA PRO A 88 18.11 11.48 -23.34
C PRO A 88 18.48 10.89 -21.97
N ASP A 89 17.62 11.03 -20.96
CA ASP A 89 17.87 10.45 -19.64
C ASP A 89 17.92 8.92 -19.74
N PRO A 90 19.06 8.28 -19.39
CA PRO A 90 19.21 6.83 -19.49
C PRO A 90 18.29 6.04 -18.55
N ASN A 91 17.68 6.70 -17.57
CA ASN A 91 16.71 6.08 -16.66
C ASN A 91 15.28 6.05 -17.22
N VAL A 92 15.00 6.72 -18.32
CA VAL A 92 13.69 6.65 -18.97
C VAL A 92 13.60 5.37 -19.81
N ILE A 93 12.67 4.48 -19.47
CA ILE A 93 12.49 3.21 -20.18
C ILE A 93 11.67 3.42 -21.45
N THR A 94 10.65 4.26 -21.39
CA THR A 94 9.81 4.58 -22.56
C THR A 94 9.11 5.91 -22.36
N THR A 95 8.60 6.47 -23.46
CA THR A 95 7.99 7.79 -23.58
C THR A 95 6.79 7.73 -24.53
N CYS A 96 6.11 8.86 -24.74
CA CYS A 96 5.01 9.00 -25.70
C CYS A 96 3.86 8.00 -25.47
N LEU A 97 3.70 7.56 -24.23
CA LEU A 97 2.58 6.71 -23.81
C LEU A 97 1.31 7.55 -23.74
N ASP A 98 0.12 6.96 -23.92
CA ASP A 98 -1.13 7.61 -23.51
C ASP A 98 -1.19 7.78 -21.97
N SER A 99 -2.27 8.34 -21.45
CA SER A 99 -2.50 8.55 -20.02
C SER A 99 -2.29 7.26 -19.24
N THR A 100 -1.25 7.17 -18.42
CA THR A 100 -0.93 5.92 -17.71
C THR A 100 -1.82 5.71 -16.50
N ALA A 101 -2.11 4.45 -16.21
CA ALA A 101 -2.86 4.03 -15.01
C ALA A 101 -2.04 3.15 -14.09
N ALA A 102 -1.24 2.23 -14.64
CA ALA A 102 -0.43 1.29 -13.90
C ALA A 102 0.82 0.89 -14.68
N VAL A 103 1.84 0.42 -13.95
CA VAL A 103 3.13 -0.01 -14.47
C VAL A 103 3.57 -1.27 -13.74
N THR A 104 4.26 -2.18 -14.43
CA THR A 104 4.89 -3.36 -13.83
C THR A 104 6.20 -3.68 -14.56
N PRO A 105 7.32 -3.91 -13.86
CA PRO A 105 8.56 -4.38 -14.47
C PRO A 105 8.34 -5.70 -15.20
N ALA A 106 8.85 -5.82 -16.42
CA ALA A 106 8.64 -7.03 -17.23
C ALA A 106 9.86 -7.97 -17.23
N ASP A 107 10.92 -7.61 -16.50
CA ASP A 107 12.15 -8.37 -16.33
C ASP A 107 12.86 -7.98 -15.03
N ALA A 108 13.77 -8.83 -14.56
CA ALA A 108 14.48 -8.63 -13.30
C ALA A 108 15.44 -7.43 -13.31
N SER A 109 15.88 -6.98 -14.49
CA SER A 109 16.76 -5.80 -14.60
C SER A 109 15.99 -4.48 -14.62
N GLY A 110 14.67 -4.54 -14.82
CA GLY A 110 13.82 -3.37 -15.00
C GLY A 110 14.09 -2.62 -16.31
N SER A 111 14.63 -3.29 -17.34
CA SER A 111 14.87 -2.70 -18.67
C SER A 111 13.62 -2.74 -19.55
N PHE A 112 12.69 -3.65 -19.24
CA PHE A 112 11.39 -3.75 -19.87
C PHE A 112 10.30 -3.38 -18.87
N THR A 113 9.19 -2.90 -19.40
CA THR A 113 8.02 -2.55 -18.61
C THR A 113 6.73 -2.93 -19.31
N VAL A 114 5.69 -3.19 -18.53
CA VAL A 114 4.31 -3.31 -18.99
C VAL A 114 3.53 -2.14 -18.40
N VAL A 115 2.76 -1.45 -19.25
CA VAL A 115 2.01 -0.25 -18.89
C VAL A 115 0.55 -0.44 -19.25
N ALA A 116 -0.34 -0.02 -18.35
CA ALA A 116 -1.74 0.18 -18.66
C ALA A 116 -1.98 1.63 -19.08
N GLU A 117 -2.55 1.81 -20.26
CA GLU A 117 -3.05 3.09 -20.75
C GLU A 117 -4.53 3.24 -20.36
N ARG A 118 -4.80 4.20 -19.48
CA ARG A 118 -6.08 4.40 -18.80
C ARG A 118 -7.23 4.57 -19.78
N THR A 119 -7.06 5.47 -20.73
CA THR A 119 -8.10 5.97 -21.63
C THR A 119 -8.32 5.05 -22.83
N THR A 120 -7.27 4.39 -23.30
CA THR A 120 -7.32 3.51 -24.48
C THR A 120 -7.72 2.08 -24.12
N GLY A 121 -7.62 1.70 -22.85
CA GLY A 121 -7.86 0.32 -22.38
C GLY A 121 -6.74 -0.65 -22.81
N LYS A 122 -5.62 -0.15 -23.32
CA LYS A 122 -4.50 -0.98 -23.78
C LYS A 122 -3.57 -1.34 -22.63
N ILE A 123 -3.06 -2.57 -22.68
CA ILE A 123 -1.90 -3.00 -21.91
C ILE A 123 -0.77 -3.22 -22.92
N ILE A 124 0.33 -2.49 -22.76
CA ILE A 124 1.44 -2.48 -23.70
C ILE A 124 2.74 -2.90 -23.01
N ARG A 125 3.60 -3.60 -23.75
CA ARG A 125 4.99 -3.84 -23.36
C ARG A 125 5.89 -2.83 -24.07
N ALA A 126 6.81 -2.25 -23.33
CA ALA A 126 7.75 -1.28 -23.85
C ALA A 126 9.17 -1.53 -23.32
N GLN A 127 10.14 -1.04 -24.08
CA GLN A 127 11.56 -0.97 -23.73
C GLN A 127 12.15 0.29 -24.38
N ARG A 128 13.37 0.63 -24.00
CA ARG A 128 14.05 1.83 -24.50
C ARG A 128 14.25 1.77 -26.02
N PHE A 129 13.90 2.87 -26.69
CA PHE A 129 14.05 3.09 -28.14
C PHE A 129 13.43 2.00 -29.03
N SER A 130 12.35 1.37 -28.57
CA SER A 130 11.63 0.36 -29.35
C SER A 130 10.16 0.71 -29.45
N GLU A 131 9.53 0.22 -30.50
CA GLU A 131 8.08 0.35 -30.68
C GLU A 131 7.32 -0.33 -29.53
N HIS A 132 6.20 0.28 -29.14
CA HIS A 132 5.31 -0.28 -28.14
C HIS A 132 4.61 -1.51 -28.71
N LYS A 133 4.68 -2.64 -28.00
CA LYS A 133 3.94 -3.85 -28.35
C LYS A 133 2.65 -3.92 -27.55
N VAL A 134 1.50 -3.81 -28.22
CA VAL A 134 0.21 -4.05 -27.59
C VAL A 134 0.10 -5.53 -27.21
N LEU A 135 -0.07 -5.80 -25.91
CA LEU A 135 -0.28 -7.15 -25.40
C LEU A 135 -1.77 -7.51 -25.44
N MET A 136 -2.64 -6.56 -25.11
CA MET A 136 -4.09 -6.69 -25.21
C MET A 136 -4.77 -5.32 -25.15
N THR A 137 -6.02 -5.30 -25.61
CA THR A 137 -6.92 -4.16 -25.50
C THR A 137 -8.19 -4.63 -24.79
N ILE A 138 -8.61 -3.91 -23.76
CA ILE A 138 -9.85 -4.19 -23.04
C ILE A 138 -10.94 -3.27 -23.61
N PRO A 139 -11.89 -3.79 -24.39
CA PRO A 139 -12.95 -2.96 -24.97
C PRO A 139 -13.93 -2.50 -23.90
N GLY A 140 -14.61 -1.38 -24.17
CA GLY A 140 -15.72 -0.92 -23.33
C GLY A 140 -15.32 -0.31 -21.99
N VAL A 141 -14.05 0.08 -21.81
CA VAL A 141 -13.66 0.91 -20.67
C VAL A 141 -14.33 2.27 -20.77
N ASP A 142 -14.83 2.79 -19.65
CA ASP A 142 -15.35 4.16 -19.55
C ASP A 142 -14.30 5.03 -18.88
N ALA A 143 -13.65 5.87 -19.69
CA ALA A 143 -12.58 6.76 -19.27
C ALA A 143 -13.05 8.13 -18.75
N SER A 144 -14.36 8.33 -18.56
CA SER A 144 -14.89 9.57 -17.98
C SER A 144 -14.38 9.80 -16.56
N GLY A 145 -14.12 11.07 -16.23
CA GLY A 145 -13.54 11.43 -14.93
C GLY A 145 -12.17 10.78 -14.72
N ASP A 146 -12.03 10.01 -13.63
CA ASP A 146 -10.85 9.21 -13.31
C ASP A 146 -10.99 7.71 -13.65
N GLY A 147 -12.07 7.33 -14.36
CA GLY A 147 -12.30 5.96 -14.80
C GLY A 147 -11.37 5.51 -15.94
N GLY A 148 -11.52 4.25 -16.36
CA GLY A 148 -10.83 3.65 -17.51
C GLY A 148 -10.28 2.27 -17.18
N LEU A 149 -9.15 1.91 -17.77
CA LEU A 149 -8.29 0.85 -17.26
C LEU A 149 -7.50 1.38 -16.05
N ILE A 150 -7.64 0.76 -14.88
CA ILE A 150 -7.18 1.31 -13.60
C ILE A 150 -5.91 0.64 -13.09
N ASP A 151 -5.86 -0.70 -13.14
CA ASP A 151 -4.69 -1.49 -12.77
C ASP A 151 -4.75 -2.85 -13.48
N PHE A 152 -3.64 -3.57 -13.49
CA PHE A 152 -3.56 -4.93 -14.03
C PHE A 152 -2.63 -5.81 -13.19
N ALA A 153 -2.78 -7.11 -13.33
CA ALA A 153 -1.89 -8.09 -12.72
C ALA A 153 -1.80 -9.34 -13.61
N GLN A 154 -0.60 -9.91 -13.68
CA GLN A 154 -0.43 -11.26 -14.24
C GLN A 154 -0.80 -12.30 -13.19
N SER A 155 -1.33 -13.43 -13.64
CA SER A 155 -1.52 -14.60 -12.77
C SER A 155 -0.18 -15.02 -12.15
N PRO A 156 -0.13 -15.47 -10.88
CA PRO A 156 1.06 -16.08 -10.31
C PRO A 156 1.54 -17.32 -11.09
N THR A 157 0.62 -17.97 -11.82
CA THR A 157 0.87 -19.09 -12.72
C THR A 157 0.86 -18.69 -14.20
N TYR A 158 1.17 -17.43 -14.52
CA TYR A 158 1.15 -16.90 -15.89
C TYR A 158 1.91 -17.74 -16.91
N ASN A 159 3.02 -18.37 -16.51
CA ASN A 159 3.79 -19.24 -17.40
C ASN A 159 2.99 -20.46 -17.87
N GLN A 160 2.00 -20.91 -17.10
CA GLN A 160 1.13 -22.05 -17.36
C GLN A 160 -0.21 -21.60 -17.96
N ASP A 161 -0.87 -20.62 -17.36
CA ASP A 161 -2.25 -20.25 -17.68
C ASP A 161 -2.38 -19.07 -18.68
N LYS A 162 -1.32 -18.28 -18.87
CA LYS A 162 -1.29 -17.06 -19.69
C LYS A 162 -2.41 -16.06 -19.33
N LEU A 163 -2.87 -16.05 -18.09
CA LEU A 163 -3.98 -15.22 -17.62
C LEU A 163 -3.51 -13.87 -17.11
N TRP A 164 -4.24 -12.84 -17.53
CA TRP A 164 -4.16 -11.49 -17.01
C TRP A 164 -5.44 -11.14 -16.27
N TYR A 165 -5.32 -10.22 -15.34
CA TYR A 165 -6.43 -9.63 -14.61
C TYR A 165 -6.34 -8.12 -14.76
N ALA A 166 -7.48 -7.46 -14.93
CA ALA A 166 -7.55 -6.00 -15.01
C ALA A 166 -8.66 -5.44 -14.13
N TYR A 167 -8.37 -4.34 -13.45
CA TYR A 167 -9.37 -3.48 -12.81
C TYR A 167 -9.80 -2.46 -13.86
N VAL A 168 -11.08 -2.45 -14.21
CA VAL A 168 -11.64 -1.49 -15.16
C VAL A 168 -12.89 -0.80 -14.66
N THR A 169 -13.07 0.44 -15.09
CA THR A 169 -14.35 1.15 -15.03
C THR A 169 -15.12 0.90 -16.32
N THR A 170 -16.40 0.59 -16.19
CA THR A 170 -17.36 0.45 -17.29
C THR A 170 -18.42 1.56 -17.19
N PRO A 171 -19.38 1.66 -18.12
CA PRO A 171 -20.50 2.58 -17.97
C PRO A 171 -21.29 2.40 -16.67
N THR A 172 -21.36 1.18 -16.13
CA THR A 172 -22.24 0.82 -15.01
C THR A 172 -21.55 0.67 -13.65
N ASP A 173 -20.28 0.27 -13.63
CA ASP A 173 -19.57 -0.06 -12.39
C ASP A 173 -18.04 -0.02 -12.59
N ASN A 174 -17.32 -0.20 -11.49
CA ASN A 174 -15.96 -0.71 -11.49
C ASN A 174 -16.01 -2.25 -11.36
N ARG A 175 -15.05 -2.95 -11.98
CA ARG A 175 -15.01 -4.42 -11.97
C ARG A 175 -13.62 -4.97 -12.18
N ILE A 176 -13.41 -6.21 -11.77
CA ILE A 176 -12.23 -7.00 -12.12
C ILE A 176 -12.61 -7.99 -13.21
N VAL A 177 -11.81 -8.02 -14.27
CA VAL A 177 -11.94 -8.97 -15.38
C VAL A 177 -10.71 -9.86 -15.48
N ARG A 178 -10.93 -11.12 -15.86
CA ARG A 178 -9.91 -12.09 -16.23
C ARG A 178 -9.82 -12.15 -17.76
N ILE A 179 -8.61 -12.20 -18.28
CA ILE A 179 -8.33 -12.10 -19.72
C ILE A 179 -7.35 -13.22 -20.09
N ALA A 180 -7.75 -14.04 -21.07
CA ALA A 180 -6.85 -14.97 -21.73
C ALA A 180 -6.40 -14.37 -23.07
N HIS A 181 -5.23 -14.78 -23.56
CA HIS A 181 -4.73 -14.29 -24.84
C HIS A 181 -5.70 -14.60 -25.99
N GLY A 182 -6.15 -13.57 -26.70
CA GLY A 182 -7.09 -13.68 -27.81
C GLY A 182 -8.55 -13.93 -27.42
N ASP A 183 -8.88 -13.91 -26.12
CA ASP A 183 -10.25 -14.08 -25.61
C ASP A 183 -10.84 -12.73 -25.15
N VAL A 184 -12.17 -12.68 -25.02
CA VAL A 184 -12.86 -11.53 -24.47
C VAL A 184 -12.67 -11.47 -22.95
N PRO A 185 -12.54 -10.26 -22.35
CA PRO A 185 -12.47 -10.11 -20.90
C PRO A 185 -13.71 -10.68 -20.20
N LYS A 186 -13.50 -11.55 -19.21
CA LYS A 186 -14.55 -12.20 -18.43
C LYS A 186 -14.62 -11.60 -17.04
N PRO A 187 -15.76 -11.03 -16.60
CA PRO A 187 -15.88 -10.46 -15.27
C PRO A 187 -15.78 -11.54 -14.19
N ILE A 188 -14.98 -11.26 -13.15
CA ILE A 188 -14.82 -12.10 -11.96
C ILE A 188 -15.27 -11.40 -10.67
N LEU A 189 -15.33 -10.07 -10.69
CA LEU A 189 -15.90 -9.27 -9.60
C LEU A 189 -16.56 -8.04 -10.22
N THR A 190 -17.86 -7.88 -10.03
CA THR A 190 -18.64 -6.76 -10.55
C THR A 190 -19.34 -6.00 -9.42
N GLY A 191 -19.97 -4.88 -9.75
CA GLY A 191 -20.76 -4.09 -8.80
C GLY A 191 -19.92 -3.29 -7.81
N ILE A 192 -18.62 -3.08 -8.08
CA ILE A 192 -17.85 -2.08 -7.33
C ILE A 192 -18.42 -0.71 -7.75
N PRO A 193 -18.91 0.13 -6.82
CA PRO A 193 -19.53 1.39 -7.20
C PRO A 193 -18.62 2.26 -8.06
N LYS A 194 -19.22 2.99 -9.00
CA LYS A 194 -18.56 3.99 -9.83
C LYS A 194 -19.11 5.38 -9.51
N GLY A 195 -18.21 6.36 -9.52
CA GLY A 195 -18.54 7.78 -9.36
C GLY A 195 -18.02 8.62 -10.52
N ARG A 196 -18.21 9.95 -10.43
CA ARG A 196 -17.51 10.91 -11.32
C ARG A 196 -16.00 10.96 -11.03
N THR A 197 -15.64 10.70 -9.78
CA THR A 197 -14.27 10.55 -9.26
C THR A 197 -14.26 9.39 -8.25
N GLY A 198 -13.09 8.99 -7.78
CA GLY A 198 -12.95 7.92 -6.79
C GLY A 198 -13.07 6.52 -7.38
N ASN A 199 -12.87 6.36 -8.70
CA ASN A 199 -12.91 5.06 -9.38
C ASN A 199 -11.57 4.33 -9.34
N LEU A 200 -10.50 5.08 -9.14
CA LEU A 200 -9.14 4.58 -9.09
C LEU A 200 -8.98 3.51 -7.99
N GLY A 201 -8.01 2.64 -8.18
CA GLY A 201 -7.76 1.49 -7.33
C GLY A 201 -6.44 0.83 -7.69
N SER A 202 -6.16 -0.28 -7.03
CA SER A 202 -4.98 -1.11 -7.33
C SER A 202 -5.22 -2.53 -6.90
N MET A 203 -4.42 -3.45 -7.43
CA MET A 203 -4.50 -4.86 -7.07
C MET A 203 -3.15 -5.58 -7.18
N PHE A 204 -3.04 -6.70 -6.48
CA PHE A 204 -1.92 -7.63 -6.61
C PHE A 204 -2.31 -9.02 -6.12
N PHE A 205 -1.65 -10.05 -6.65
CA PHE A 205 -1.78 -11.39 -6.12
C PHE A 205 -0.89 -11.58 -4.90
N ARG A 206 -1.49 -11.97 -3.77
CA ARG A 206 -0.76 -12.39 -2.57
C ARG A 206 -0.28 -13.84 -2.70
N SER A 207 -1.10 -14.67 -3.33
CA SER A 207 -0.84 -16.07 -3.64
C SER A 207 -1.65 -16.46 -4.89
N THR A 208 -1.47 -17.66 -5.43
CA THR A 208 -2.20 -18.15 -6.63
C THR A 208 -3.72 -18.05 -6.47
N GLY A 209 -4.26 -18.21 -5.26
CA GLY A 209 -5.69 -18.18 -4.98
C GLY A 209 -6.20 -16.87 -4.38
N GLU A 210 -5.36 -15.85 -4.21
CA GLU A 210 -5.70 -14.64 -3.45
C GLU A 210 -5.31 -13.37 -4.18
N LEU A 211 -6.31 -12.71 -4.78
CA LEU A 211 -6.18 -11.38 -5.35
C LEU A 211 -6.63 -10.34 -4.33
N ILE A 212 -5.72 -9.44 -3.97
CA ILE A 212 -6.02 -8.29 -3.11
C ILE A 212 -6.36 -7.10 -4.00
N VAL A 213 -7.48 -6.44 -3.72
CA VAL A 213 -7.97 -5.30 -4.51
C VAL A 213 -8.28 -4.14 -3.56
N ALA A 214 -7.72 -2.96 -3.80
CA ALA A 214 -8.14 -1.73 -3.16
C ALA A 214 -9.06 -0.95 -4.10
N THR A 215 -10.22 -0.56 -3.59
CA THR A 215 -11.26 0.18 -4.32
C THR A 215 -11.35 1.60 -3.79
N GLY A 216 -11.44 2.58 -4.69
CA GLY A 216 -11.76 3.94 -4.32
C GLY A 216 -13.18 4.08 -3.76
N ASP A 217 -13.47 5.21 -3.14
CA ASP A 217 -14.75 5.51 -2.50
C ASP A 217 -15.87 5.93 -3.47
N ALA A 218 -15.60 5.95 -4.79
CA ALA A 218 -16.52 6.41 -5.83
C ALA A 218 -17.06 7.84 -5.61
N GLY A 219 -16.30 8.69 -4.91
CA GLY A 219 -16.70 10.05 -4.55
C GLY A 219 -17.70 10.11 -3.40
N ASN A 220 -17.98 8.99 -2.73
CA ASN A 220 -18.85 8.91 -1.56
C ASN A 220 -18.08 8.31 -0.36
N PRO A 221 -17.45 9.15 0.49
CA PRO A 221 -16.72 8.67 1.67
C PRO A 221 -17.56 7.84 2.64
N ALA A 222 -18.89 8.06 2.71
CA ALA A 222 -19.76 7.26 3.58
C ALA A 222 -19.85 5.80 3.11
N ALA A 223 -19.74 5.55 1.80
CA ALA A 223 -19.75 4.20 1.24
C ALA A 223 -18.54 3.37 1.71
N ALA A 224 -17.43 4.01 2.07
CA ALA A 224 -16.25 3.35 2.62
C ALA A 224 -16.55 2.65 3.96
N ASN A 225 -17.52 3.16 4.74
CA ASN A 225 -17.94 2.58 6.02
C ASN A 225 -19.14 1.64 5.91
N ASP A 226 -19.88 1.66 4.80
CA ASP A 226 -21.00 0.73 4.57
C ASP A 226 -20.47 -0.70 4.31
N PRO A 227 -20.85 -1.70 5.13
CA PRO A 227 -20.45 -3.10 4.92
C PRO A 227 -21.07 -3.72 3.66
N ASN A 228 -22.17 -3.17 3.14
CA ASN A 228 -22.84 -3.65 1.92
C ASN A 228 -22.23 -3.05 0.65
N SER A 229 -21.44 -1.99 0.76
CA SER A 229 -20.70 -1.39 -0.35
C SER A 229 -19.34 -2.06 -0.58
N LEU A 230 -18.93 -2.13 -1.85
CA LEU A 230 -17.57 -2.51 -2.26
C LEU A 230 -16.67 -1.29 -2.49
N ALA A 231 -17.17 -0.06 -2.37
CA ALA A 231 -16.38 1.16 -2.49
C ALA A 231 -15.61 1.44 -1.18
N GLY A 232 -14.41 1.98 -1.31
CA GLY A 232 -13.55 2.36 -0.19
C GLY A 232 -13.11 1.17 0.67
N LYS A 233 -12.75 0.05 0.03
CA LYS A 233 -12.40 -1.22 0.69
C LYS A 233 -11.03 -1.74 0.24
N VAL A 234 -10.40 -2.54 1.11
CA VAL A 234 -9.41 -3.54 0.71
C VAL A 234 -10.12 -4.90 0.71
N LEU A 235 -10.21 -5.53 -0.44
CA LEU A 235 -10.94 -6.76 -0.71
C LEU A 235 -9.96 -7.93 -0.91
N LEU A 236 -10.37 -9.12 -0.49
CA LEU A 236 -9.77 -10.40 -0.85
C LEU A 236 -10.74 -11.15 -1.77
N VAL A 237 -10.31 -11.37 -3.00
CA VAL A 237 -11.01 -12.13 -4.04
C VAL A 237 -10.33 -13.49 -4.17
N THR A 238 -11.09 -14.57 -3.97
CA THR A 238 -10.58 -15.96 -3.99
C THR A 238 -11.27 -16.85 -5.02
N GLU A 239 -12.19 -16.31 -5.80
CA GLU A 239 -12.87 -17.02 -6.88
C GLU A 239 -12.69 -16.24 -8.17
N PHE A 240 -12.21 -16.93 -9.20
CA PHE A 240 -11.80 -16.35 -10.48
C PHE A 240 -12.59 -16.92 -11.65
N SER A 241 -13.64 -17.70 -11.39
CA SER A 241 -14.57 -18.16 -12.42
C SER A 241 -15.32 -16.99 -13.06
N SER A 242 -15.72 -17.15 -14.32
CA SER A 242 -16.59 -16.18 -14.97
C SER A 242 -18.03 -16.41 -14.52
N GLY A 243 -18.69 -15.39 -13.96
CA GLY A 243 -20.10 -15.48 -13.55
C GLY A 243 -20.34 -14.99 -12.12
N ARG A 244 -21.33 -15.61 -11.45
CA ARG A 244 -21.72 -15.23 -10.09
C ARG A 244 -20.74 -15.83 -9.08
N ASN A 245 -19.72 -15.06 -8.74
CA ASN A 245 -18.79 -15.42 -7.67
C ASN A 245 -19.31 -14.99 -6.29
N PRO A 246 -18.83 -15.62 -5.20
CA PRO A 246 -19.09 -15.16 -3.84
C PRO A 246 -18.66 -13.70 -3.65
N ARG A 247 -19.36 -12.99 -2.76
CA ARG A 247 -18.95 -11.64 -2.35
C ARG A 247 -17.54 -11.71 -1.75
N PRO A 248 -16.61 -10.83 -2.16
CA PRO A 248 -15.25 -10.85 -1.64
C PRO A 248 -15.21 -10.54 -0.14
N LYS A 249 -14.21 -11.09 0.55
CA LYS A 249 -13.98 -10.79 1.96
C LYS A 249 -13.40 -9.38 2.07
N ILE A 250 -13.98 -8.55 2.94
CA ILE A 250 -13.43 -7.23 3.25
C ILE A 250 -12.30 -7.42 4.27
N LEU A 251 -11.09 -7.03 3.88
CA LEU A 251 -9.90 -7.01 4.73
C LEU A 251 -9.77 -5.69 5.50
N ALA A 252 -10.16 -4.57 4.88
CA ALA A 252 -10.22 -3.28 5.56
C ALA A 252 -11.27 -2.37 4.91
N SER A 253 -11.80 -1.44 5.69
CA SER A 253 -12.74 -0.41 5.27
C SER A 253 -12.16 0.99 5.50
N GLY A 254 -12.83 2.00 4.96
CA GLY A 254 -12.45 3.40 5.15
C GLY A 254 -11.38 3.89 4.19
N VAL A 255 -11.13 3.18 3.08
CA VAL A 255 -10.23 3.61 2.00
C VAL A 255 -10.85 4.81 1.27
N GLY A 256 -10.05 5.83 1.00
CA GLY A 256 -10.45 7.02 0.26
C GLY A 256 -10.28 6.89 -1.25
N SER A 257 -10.03 8.02 -1.91
CA SER A 257 -9.77 8.12 -3.34
C SER A 257 -8.34 7.71 -3.72
N ASN A 258 -8.17 7.22 -4.94
CA ASN A 258 -6.90 6.78 -5.53
C ASN A 258 -6.03 5.82 -4.69
N PRO A 259 -6.58 4.74 -4.11
CA PRO A 259 -5.79 3.87 -3.25
C PRO A 259 -4.75 3.05 -4.02
N ALA A 260 -3.51 3.09 -3.52
CA ALA A 260 -2.38 2.30 -3.99
C ALA A 260 -1.97 1.25 -2.95
N LEU A 261 -1.96 -0.02 -3.33
CA LEU A 261 -1.51 -1.14 -2.52
C LEU A 261 0.00 -1.33 -2.66
N CYS A 262 0.67 -1.37 -1.52
CA CYS A 262 2.13 -1.42 -1.42
C CYS A 262 2.48 -2.58 -0.48
N PRO A 263 2.45 -3.82 -0.99
CA PRO A 263 2.74 -5.00 -0.19
C PRO A 263 4.20 -5.03 0.26
N SER A 264 4.43 -5.49 1.47
CA SER A 264 5.71 -5.95 1.99
C SER A 264 5.60 -7.44 2.38
N ASN A 265 6.68 -8.03 2.92
CA ASN A 265 6.70 -9.44 3.31
C ASN A 265 5.65 -9.82 4.37
N SER A 266 5.30 -8.90 5.26
CA SER A 266 4.43 -9.18 6.42
C SER A 266 3.18 -8.29 6.49
N THR A 267 3.13 -7.23 5.70
CA THR A 267 2.05 -6.23 5.80
C THR A 267 1.69 -5.64 4.45
N ILE A 268 0.54 -5.00 4.38
CA ILE A 268 0.10 -4.24 3.22
C ILE A 268 -0.03 -2.79 3.65
N PHE A 269 0.68 -1.90 2.96
CA PHE A 269 0.46 -0.47 3.06
C PHE A 269 -0.53 0.00 2.00
N VAL A 270 -1.28 1.05 2.34
CA VAL A 270 -2.25 1.71 1.47
C VAL A 270 -1.96 3.20 1.49
N ALA A 271 -1.61 3.77 0.34
CA ALA A 271 -1.60 5.22 0.14
C ALA A 271 -2.94 5.64 -0.47
N ASP A 272 -3.66 6.56 0.16
CA ASP A 272 -4.96 7.04 -0.31
C ASP A 272 -5.20 8.53 0.02
N GLY A 273 -6.15 9.14 -0.70
CA GLY A 273 -6.60 10.51 -0.47
C GLY A 273 -7.99 10.53 0.16
N THR A 274 -8.10 11.09 1.37
CA THR A 274 -9.39 11.28 2.06
C THR A 274 -9.91 12.70 1.88
N ALA A 275 -11.09 13.00 2.46
CA ALA A 275 -11.61 14.37 2.51
C ALA A 275 -10.59 15.35 3.15
N ASN A 276 -9.93 14.92 4.24
CA ASN A 276 -9.18 15.82 5.12
C ASN A 276 -7.66 15.77 4.92
N ALA A 277 -7.14 14.65 4.41
CA ALA A 277 -5.70 14.46 4.20
C ALA A 277 -5.44 13.38 3.18
N ASP A 278 -4.27 13.45 2.56
CA ASP A 278 -3.64 12.29 1.97
C ASP A 278 -2.92 11.51 3.06
N ARG A 279 -2.88 10.19 3.00
CA ARG A 279 -2.26 9.40 4.06
C ARG A 279 -1.65 8.10 3.55
N LEU A 280 -0.71 7.61 4.34
CA LEU A 280 -0.19 6.25 4.26
C LEU A 280 -0.75 5.50 5.47
N SER A 281 -1.34 4.34 5.22
CA SER A 281 -1.91 3.48 6.24
C SER A 281 -1.37 2.06 6.13
N GLN A 282 -1.41 1.33 7.23
CA GLN A 282 -1.16 -0.10 7.28
C GLN A 282 -2.49 -0.84 7.43
N VAL A 283 -2.70 -1.89 6.64
CA VAL A 283 -3.81 -2.83 6.87
C VAL A 283 -3.53 -3.57 8.18
N SER A 284 -4.40 -3.38 9.17
CA SER A 284 -4.25 -3.99 10.50
C SER A 284 -5.61 -4.50 10.97
N GLY A 285 -5.73 -5.82 11.15
CA GLY A 285 -7.01 -6.44 11.45
C GLY A 285 -8.03 -6.20 10.33
N ARG A 286 -9.20 -5.62 10.67
CA ARG A 286 -10.26 -5.24 9.72
C ARG A 286 -10.31 -3.73 9.40
N SER A 287 -9.24 -3.00 9.71
CA SER A 287 -9.19 -1.54 9.56
C SER A 287 -7.85 -1.06 8.97
N LEU A 288 -7.80 0.24 8.70
CA LEU A 288 -6.58 0.94 8.32
C LEU A 288 -6.03 1.70 9.53
N ARG A 289 -4.79 1.40 9.90
CA ARG A 289 -4.02 2.20 10.85
C ARG A 289 -3.20 3.22 10.08
N THR A 290 -3.57 4.49 10.13
CA THR A 290 -2.76 5.57 9.55
C THR A 290 -1.38 5.60 10.20
N VAL A 291 -0.32 5.57 9.39
CA VAL A 291 1.07 5.67 9.84
C VAL A 291 1.68 7.03 9.53
N TRP A 292 1.17 7.72 8.50
CA TRP A 292 1.56 9.09 8.17
C TRP A 292 0.42 9.81 7.43
N SER A 293 0.32 11.13 7.60
CA SER A 293 -0.65 11.97 6.88
C SER A 293 0.05 13.20 6.29
N TRP A 294 -0.35 13.57 5.08
CA TRP A 294 -0.04 14.83 4.40
C TRP A 294 -1.28 15.73 4.40
N PRO A 295 -1.38 16.70 5.34
CA PRO A 295 -2.55 17.58 5.45
C PRO A 295 -2.73 18.51 4.24
N ASP A 296 -1.64 18.80 3.52
CA ASP A 296 -1.62 19.65 2.32
C ASP A 296 -2.12 18.93 1.05
N LYS A 297 -2.42 17.63 1.15
CA LYS A 297 -3.01 16.80 0.09
C LYS A 297 -2.24 16.89 -1.25
N PRO A 298 -0.96 16.46 -1.28
CA PRO A 298 -0.12 16.54 -2.46
C PRO A 298 -0.59 15.66 -3.65
N GLY A 299 -1.65 14.88 -3.47
CA GLY A 299 -2.23 13.96 -4.45
C GLY A 299 -1.38 12.72 -4.59
N LEU A 300 -1.50 11.76 -3.67
CA LEU A 300 -0.70 10.53 -3.74
C LEU A 300 -1.02 9.77 -5.04
N GLY A 301 0.02 9.48 -5.83
CA GLY A 301 -0.08 8.78 -7.11
C GLY A 301 0.10 7.27 -7.00
N GLY A 302 0.87 6.82 -6.01
CA GLY A 302 1.26 5.44 -5.83
C GLY A 302 2.24 5.27 -4.66
N CYS A 303 2.52 4.03 -4.30
CA CYS A 303 3.65 3.71 -3.42
C CYS A 303 4.30 2.39 -3.84
N ALA A 304 5.50 2.14 -3.31
CA ALA A 304 6.20 0.86 -3.39
C ALA A 304 7.00 0.66 -2.11
N VAL A 305 7.03 -0.58 -1.63
CA VAL A 305 7.96 -0.99 -0.57
C VAL A 305 9.19 -1.58 -1.23
N VAL A 306 10.35 -1.09 -0.83
CA VAL A 306 11.66 -1.52 -1.32
C VAL A 306 12.55 -1.71 -0.12
N GLU A 307 12.89 -2.96 0.18
CA GLU A 307 13.55 -3.34 1.43
C GLU A 307 12.77 -2.82 2.66
N ASP A 308 13.37 -1.93 3.44
CA ASP A 308 12.78 -1.30 4.62
C ASP A 308 12.26 0.13 4.35
N MET A 309 12.25 0.56 3.09
CA MET A 309 11.79 1.88 2.67
C MET A 309 10.44 1.81 1.95
N ILE A 310 9.60 2.81 2.19
CA ILE A 310 8.34 3.04 1.48
C ILE A 310 8.51 4.29 0.64
N ALA A 311 8.54 4.14 -0.68
CA ALA A 311 8.48 5.24 -1.61
C ALA A 311 7.03 5.60 -1.90
N VAL A 312 6.69 6.88 -1.90
CA VAL A 312 5.35 7.42 -2.18
C VAL A 312 5.49 8.51 -3.23
N SER A 313 4.73 8.42 -4.32
CA SER A 313 4.71 9.44 -5.36
C SER A 313 3.61 10.46 -5.11
N THR A 314 3.85 11.68 -5.54
CA THR A 314 2.86 12.75 -5.51
C THR A 314 2.64 13.35 -6.89
N GLN A 315 1.38 13.64 -7.20
CA GLN A 315 0.95 14.19 -8.48
C GLN A 315 1.09 15.72 -8.50
N ARG A 316 0.56 16.39 -7.46
CA ARG A 316 0.51 17.87 -7.40
C ARG A 316 1.86 18.47 -7.06
N THR A 317 2.56 17.90 -6.09
CA THR A 317 3.90 18.39 -5.68
C THR A 317 5.03 17.80 -6.53
N GLN A 318 4.72 16.81 -7.39
CA GLN A 318 5.64 16.23 -8.38
C GLN A 318 6.89 15.62 -7.73
N ARG A 319 6.70 14.81 -6.69
CA ARG A 319 7.79 14.25 -5.87
C ARG A 319 7.73 12.74 -5.75
N ILE A 320 8.87 12.15 -5.41
CA ILE A 320 8.93 10.89 -4.66
C ILE A 320 9.45 11.23 -3.28
N GLU A 321 8.68 10.84 -2.27
CA GLU A 321 9.04 10.94 -0.87
C GLU A 321 9.24 9.53 -0.31
N THR A 322 10.24 9.37 0.56
CA THR A 322 10.55 8.08 1.17
C THR A 322 10.38 8.14 2.68
N LEU A 323 9.85 7.06 3.23
CA LEU A 323 9.70 6.83 4.66
C LEU A 323 10.33 5.49 5.02
N ARG A 324 10.87 5.35 6.21
CA ARG A 324 11.23 4.03 6.75
C ARG A 324 9.97 3.30 7.18
N ALA A 325 9.84 2.04 6.78
CA ALA A 325 8.72 1.20 7.17
C ALA A 325 8.70 1.03 8.70
N PRO A 326 7.53 1.11 9.35
CA PRO A 326 7.42 0.94 10.79
C PRO A 326 7.70 -0.52 11.17
N THR A 327 8.40 -0.72 12.28
CA THR A 327 8.67 -2.05 12.85
C THR A 327 7.91 -2.23 14.17
N PRO A 328 7.82 -3.44 14.73
CA PRO A 328 7.28 -3.64 16.08
C PRO A 328 8.01 -2.80 17.14
N GLU A 329 9.32 -2.60 16.98
CA GLU A 329 10.18 -1.85 17.90
C GLU A 329 10.06 -0.33 17.68
N LYS A 330 9.90 0.11 16.43
CA LYS A 330 9.66 1.52 16.06
C LYS A 330 8.37 1.64 15.24
N PRO A 331 7.19 1.67 15.90
CA PRO A 331 5.90 1.72 15.20
C PRO A 331 5.57 3.11 14.64
N SER A 332 6.28 4.16 15.07
CA SER A 332 6.16 5.52 14.55
C SER A 332 7.10 5.72 13.35
N ILE A 333 6.64 6.50 12.37
CA ILE A 333 7.41 6.84 11.18
C ILE A 333 7.93 8.28 11.31
N ASP A 334 9.19 8.49 10.93
CA ASP A 334 9.78 9.84 10.84
C ASP A 334 9.22 10.61 9.65
N LYS A 335 9.41 11.93 9.61
CA LYS A 335 8.94 12.74 8.48
C LYS A 335 9.49 12.22 7.13
N PRO A 336 8.66 12.12 6.07
CA PRO A 336 9.11 11.74 4.74
C PRO A 336 10.24 12.64 4.24
N THR A 337 11.20 12.03 3.55
CA THR A 337 12.29 12.73 2.87
C THR A 337 12.03 12.77 1.38
N VAL A 338 12.15 13.95 0.77
CA VAL A 338 12.03 14.09 -0.69
C VAL A 338 13.31 13.58 -1.36
N VAL A 339 13.18 12.58 -2.23
CA VAL A 339 14.30 11.96 -2.95
C VAL A 339 14.29 12.24 -4.45
N LEU A 340 13.13 12.65 -4.98
CA LEU A 340 12.97 13.12 -6.36
C LEU A 340 11.98 14.27 -6.36
N GLU A 341 12.25 15.33 -7.11
CA GLU A 341 11.37 16.50 -7.18
C GLU A 341 11.38 17.12 -8.58
N LYS A 342 10.20 17.29 -9.16
CA LYS A 342 9.88 18.03 -10.39
C LYS A 342 10.57 17.58 -11.68
N GLN A 343 11.46 16.60 -11.63
CA GLN A 343 12.25 16.17 -12.79
C GLN A 343 11.39 15.60 -13.93
N TYR A 344 10.36 14.81 -13.60
CA TYR A 344 9.49 14.17 -14.60
C TYR A 344 8.02 14.62 -14.50
N GLY A 345 7.72 15.65 -13.71
CA GLY A 345 6.36 16.14 -13.49
C GLY A 345 5.55 15.29 -12.50
N ALA A 346 4.25 15.15 -12.75
CA ALA A 346 3.32 14.41 -11.90
C ALA A 346 3.59 12.90 -11.99
N ILE A 347 3.79 12.25 -10.83
CA ILE A 347 4.18 10.84 -10.76
C ILE A 347 2.97 10.02 -10.29
N GLY A 348 2.67 8.95 -11.04
CA GLY A 348 1.57 8.03 -10.79
C GLY A 348 2.03 6.75 -10.07
N ARG A 349 1.55 5.60 -10.55
CA ARG A 349 1.85 4.28 -9.98
C ARG A 349 3.33 3.95 -10.09
N MET A 350 3.79 3.17 -9.12
CA MET A 350 5.15 2.63 -9.06
C MET A 350 5.13 1.18 -8.59
N ARG A 351 6.16 0.41 -8.95
CA ARG A 351 6.36 -0.98 -8.52
C ARG A 351 7.84 -1.24 -8.26
N PRO A 352 8.17 -2.07 -7.25
CA PRO A 352 9.54 -2.53 -7.05
C PRO A 352 10.00 -3.40 -8.22
N VAL A 353 11.26 -3.26 -8.61
CA VAL A 353 11.99 -4.17 -9.50
C VAL A 353 12.80 -5.17 -8.67
N GLY A 354 13.45 -4.68 -7.61
CA GLY A 354 14.42 -5.41 -6.78
C GLY A 354 15.69 -4.59 -6.56
N ASN A 355 16.50 -4.94 -5.55
CA ASN A 355 17.80 -4.30 -5.24
C ASN A 355 17.72 -2.75 -5.15
N GLY A 356 16.75 -2.22 -4.42
CA GLY A 356 16.57 -0.77 -4.29
C GLY A 356 15.87 -0.08 -5.45
N LEU A 357 15.62 -0.77 -6.56
CA LEU A 357 15.08 -0.17 -7.77
C LEU A 357 13.55 -0.24 -7.82
N ILE A 358 12.94 0.85 -8.25
CA ILE A 358 11.52 0.94 -8.63
C ILE A 358 11.40 1.34 -10.10
N GLN A 359 10.27 0.98 -10.71
CA GLN A 359 9.76 1.64 -11.90
C GLN A 359 8.53 2.48 -11.53
N PHE A 360 8.42 3.68 -12.07
CA PHE A 360 7.21 4.50 -11.96
C PHE A 360 6.79 5.06 -13.31
N ALA A 361 5.50 5.33 -13.46
CA ALA A 361 4.95 6.02 -14.62
C ALA A 361 4.57 7.47 -14.27
N THR A 362 4.73 8.39 -15.22
CA THR A 362 4.21 9.75 -15.10
C THR A 362 2.74 9.82 -15.49
N VAL A 363 2.04 10.84 -14.99
CA VAL A 363 0.63 11.13 -15.27
C VAL A 363 0.42 12.62 -15.61
N ASN A 364 1.37 13.20 -16.36
CA ASN A 364 1.41 14.60 -16.76
C ASN A 364 0.23 15.05 -17.63
N LYS A 365 -0.26 14.21 -18.55
CA LYS A 365 -1.43 14.48 -19.40
C LYS A 365 -2.70 14.71 -18.59
N GLN A 366 -2.78 14.17 -17.37
CA GLN A 366 -3.93 14.32 -16.49
C GLN A 366 -3.69 15.30 -15.33
N TYR A 367 -2.49 15.30 -14.75
CA TYR A 367 -2.19 16.03 -13.51
C TYR A 367 -0.95 16.94 -13.61
N GLY A 368 -0.28 16.96 -14.75
CA GLY A 368 0.92 17.76 -14.97
C GLY A 368 0.58 19.24 -15.13
N SER A 369 1.45 20.10 -14.59
CA SER A 369 1.39 21.54 -14.83
C SER A 369 1.82 21.93 -16.25
N LYS A 370 2.60 21.07 -16.91
CA LYS A 370 3.06 21.20 -18.30
C LYS A 370 3.17 19.82 -18.92
N VAL A 371 2.57 19.64 -20.08
CA VAL A 371 2.70 18.42 -20.90
C VAL A 371 3.75 18.68 -21.97
N VAL A 372 4.69 17.76 -22.13
CA VAL A 372 5.70 17.78 -23.20
C VAL A 372 5.53 16.58 -24.13
N THR A 373 6.18 16.64 -25.30
CA THR A 373 6.01 15.61 -26.34
C THR A 373 6.35 14.20 -25.88
N GLN A 374 7.35 14.06 -24.99
CA GLN A 374 7.75 12.75 -24.45
C GLN A 374 6.75 12.16 -23.44
N ASP A 375 5.72 12.89 -23.02
CA ASP A 375 4.76 12.36 -22.05
C ASP A 375 3.77 11.36 -22.67
N GLU A 376 3.34 10.33 -21.94
CA GLU A 376 3.81 9.92 -20.60
C GLU A 376 5.10 9.08 -20.68
N ARG A 377 5.80 8.97 -19.56
CA ARG A 377 7.07 8.25 -19.42
C ARG A 377 6.98 7.13 -18.39
N VAL A 378 7.81 6.11 -18.56
CA VAL A 378 8.18 5.18 -17.47
C VAL A 378 9.66 5.36 -17.15
N VAL A 379 9.98 5.43 -15.87
CA VAL A 379 11.33 5.71 -15.38
C VAL A 379 11.74 4.66 -14.36
N ARG A 380 13.00 4.20 -14.43
CA ARG A 380 13.65 3.42 -13.38
C ARG A 380 14.35 4.34 -12.38
N PHE A 381 14.16 4.11 -11.10
CA PHE A 381 14.70 4.96 -10.05
C PHE A 381 15.19 4.13 -8.88
N LEU A 382 16.41 4.43 -8.40
CA LEU A 382 17.00 3.77 -7.24
C LEU A 382 16.62 4.56 -6.01
N VAL A 383 15.89 3.92 -5.12
CA VAL A 383 15.46 4.50 -3.86
C VAL A 383 16.69 4.62 -2.95
N PRO A 384 17.09 5.84 -2.54
CA PRO A 384 18.23 6.01 -1.64
C PRO A 384 18.02 5.25 -0.33
N GLY A 385 19.02 4.48 0.10
CA GLY A 385 18.97 3.68 1.33
C GLY A 385 18.19 2.36 1.21
N GLY A 386 17.60 2.05 0.06
CA GLY A 386 16.99 0.74 -0.22
C GLY A 386 17.89 -0.21 -1.00
N ALA A 387 19.20 0.08 -1.10
CA ALA A 387 20.19 -0.88 -1.55
C ALA A 387 20.87 -1.41 -0.29
N GLY A 388 20.60 -2.66 0.07
CA GLY A 388 21.18 -3.30 1.23
C GLY A 388 22.69 -3.10 1.27
N GLY A 389 23.19 -2.63 2.42
CA GLY A 389 24.59 -2.70 2.78
C GLY A 389 25.03 -4.16 2.82
N GLY A 390 25.46 -4.66 1.67
CA GLY A 390 26.37 -5.80 1.60
C GLY A 390 27.71 -5.31 2.15
N GLU A 391 27.84 -5.36 3.47
CA GLU A 391 29.14 -5.26 4.10
C GLU A 391 29.89 -6.55 3.75
N ASP A 392 30.77 -6.44 2.76
CA ASP A 392 31.82 -7.42 2.51
C ASP A 392 32.58 -7.62 3.82
N ARG A 393 32.29 -8.73 4.49
CA ARG A 393 33.22 -9.29 5.48
C ARG A 393 34.40 -9.89 4.71
N MET A 394 35.47 -9.13 4.62
CA MET A 394 36.84 -9.64 4.49
C MET A 394 37.70 -9.09 5.61
#